data_AF-A0A959S047-F1
#
_entry.id   AF-A0A959S047-F1
#
_cell.length_a   1.000
_cell.length_b   1.000
_cell.length_c   1.000
_cell.angle_alpha   90.00
_cell.angle_beta   90.00
_cell.angle_gamma   90.00
#
_symmetry.space_group_name_H-M   'P 1'
#
loop_
_entity.id
_entity.type
_entity.pdbx_description
1 polymer ?
#
loop_
_entity_poly.entity_id
_entity_poly.type
_entity_poly.pdbx_seq_one_letter_code
_entity_poly.pdbx_strand_id
1 'polypeptide(L)'
;NKMPSEDKYEEQKEIFKYDLLKTYNEQFAQNQNHHQILFIQVVSILLTVIIGFGYSLYNCKTSASNYNIDSVGIFEFSAALLISEGIITLGIAIVCNMALGYRREQLINSFIREVPDLFFKTIKERETRKHKIFPISYNPVLSYYEKMNSKFIKIYWMPNFHSIFFIGFIILQILLIVIYSLKLSLLGYLDGNNMLYEILIIFIISVISPLFSYFVLSFFHSKIEKFYFNNGLLEKINNRYRDG
;
A
#
# COMPACT_ATOMS: atom_id res chain seq x y z
N ASN A 1 36.71 -41.11 -11.26
CA ASN A 1 35.56 -40.47 -10.58
C ASN A 1 34.45 -41.48 -10.40
N LYS A 2 34.36 -42.13 -9.22
CA LYS A 2 33.17 -42.91 -8.87
C LYS A 2 32.05 -41.90 -8.60
N MET A 3 30.96 -41.98 -9.37
CA MET A 3 29.74 -41.24 -9.05
C MET A 3 29.33 -41.60 -7.61
N PRO A 4 28.92 -40.62 -6.79
CA PRO A 4 28.37 -40.90 -5.47
C PRO A 4 27.18 -41.87 -5.62
N SER A 5 27.00 -42.76 -4.65
CA SER A 5 25.84 -43.66 -4.62
C SER A 5 24.55 -42.83 -4.65
N GLU A 6 23.52 -43.33 -5.34
CA GLU A 6 22.22 -42.67 -5.50
C GLU A 6 21.64 -42.19 -4.16
N ASP A 7 21.79 -42.98 -3.10
CA ASP A 7 21.36 -42.64 -1.74
C ASP A 7 22.06 -41.39 -1.18
N LYS A 8 23.35 -41.22 -1.48
CA LYS A 8 24.15 -40.08 -1.01
C LYS A 8 23.81 -38.80 -1.78
N TYR A 9 23.32 -38.94 -3.01
CA TYR A 9 22.83 -37.83 -3.82
C TYR A 9 21.45 -37.36 -3.34
N GLU A 10 20.53 -38.28 -3.06
CA GLU A 10 19.21 -37.91 -2.52
C GLU A 10 19.31 -37.32 -1.10
N GLU A 11 20.21 -37.81 -0.25
CA GLU A 11 20.47 -37.22 1.08
C GLU A 11 21.00 -35.78 0.98
N GLN A 12 21.97 -35.52 0.10
CA GLN A 12 22.50 -34.16 -0.12
C GLN A 12 21.43 -33.20 -0.67
N LYS A 13 20.53 -33.70 -1.51
CA LYS A 13 19.43 -32.94 -2.09
C LYS A 13 18.38 -32.57 -1.03
N GLU A 14 18.07 -33.47 -0.11
CA GLU A 14 17.18 -33.17 1.03
C GLU A 14 17.80 -32.17 2.01
N ILE A 15 19.10 -32.30 2.32
CA ILE A 15 19.84 -31.32 3.13
C ILE A 15 19.80 -29.93 2.45
N PHE A 16 20.09 -29.87 1.15
CA PHE A 16 20.06 -28.63 0.40
C PHE A 16 18.66 -27.99 0.36
N LYS A 17 17.59 -28.79 0.21
CA LYS A 17 16.21 -28.28 0.29
C LYS A 17 15.90 -27.70 1.67
N TYR A 18 16.32 -28.38 2.73
CA TYR A 18 16.10 -27.93 4.10
C TYR A 18 16.84 -26.62 4.39
N ASP A 19 18.12 -26.54 4.02
CA ASP A 19 18.92 -25.33 4.18
C ASP A 19 18.36 -24.16 3.37
N LEU A 20 17.95 -24.41 2.12
CA LEU A 20 17.27 -23.41 1.29
C LEU A 20 16.01 -22.89 2.00
N LEU A 21 15.14 -23.78 2.47
CA LEU A 21 13.91 -23.41 3.17
C LEU A 21 14.20 -22.62 4.46
N LYS A 22 15.22 -23.01 5.22
CA LYS A 22 15.61 -22.34 6.45
C LYS A 22 16.12 -20.93 6.18
N THR A 23 17.07 -20.76 5.25
CA THR A 23 17.61 -19.45 4.88
C THR A 23 16.54 -18.52 4.34
N TYR A 24 15.61 -19.02 3.52
CA TYR A 24 14.50 -18.19 3.01
C TYR A 24 13.47 -17.84 4.08
N ASN A 25 13.20 -18.73 5.05
CA ASN A 25 12.35 -18.41 6.18
C ASN A 25 12.96 -17.32 7.07
N GLU A 26 14.27 -17.40 7.32
CA GLU A 26 15.02 -16.40 8.06
C GLU A 26 15.01 -15.05 7.33
N GLN A 27 15.25 -15.03 6.01
CA GLN A 27 15.15 -13.83 5.19
C GLN A 27 13.74 -13.23 5.20
N PHE A 28 12.70 -14.07 5.13
CA PHE A 28 11.33 -13.60 5.22
C PHE A 28 11.01 -13.00 6.59
N ALA A 29 11.47 -13.63 7.68
CA ALA A 29 11.30 -13.11 9.03
C ALA A 29 12.04 -11.78 9.24
N GLN A 30 13.27 -11.67 8.74
CA GLN A 30 14.02 -10.41 8.73
C GLN A 30 13.29 -9.33 7.93
N ASN A 31 12.69 -9.68 6.79
CA ASN A 31 11.92 -8.72 6.02
C ASN A 31 10.59 -8.33 6.68
N GLN A 32 9.95 -9.23 7.45
CA GLN A 32 8.83 -8.86 8.33
C GLN A 32 9.24 -7.85 9.41
N ASN A 33 10.45 -7.96 9.97
CA ASN A 33 10.96 -6.95 10.90
C ASN A 33 11.24 -5.61 10.18
N HIS A 34 11.71 -5.64 8.93
CA HIS A 34 11.80 -4.43 8.11
C HIS A 34 10.43 -3.76 7.93
N HIS A 35 9.35 -4.54 7.77
CA HIS A 35 7.98 -4.01 7.72
C HIS A 35 7.51 -3.30 9.01
N GLN A 36 8.12 -3.56 10.18
CA GLN A 36 7.82 -2.81 11.40
C GLN A 36 8.40 -1.38 11.35
N ILE A 37 9.61 -1.22 10.82
CA ILE A 37 10.21 0.11 10.61
C ILE A 37 9.36 0.91 9.61
N LEU A 38 8.85 0.24 8.59
CA LEU A 38 7.95 0.81 7.60
C LEU A 38 6.62 1.28 8.22
N PHE A 39 6.07 0.56 9.21
CA PHE A 39 4.91 1.01 9.97
C PHE A 39 5.19 2.31 10.76
N ILE A 40 6.36 2.42 11.39
CA ILE A 40 6.77 3.64 12.09
C ILE A 40 6.83 4.84 11.13
N GLN A 41 7.32 4.64 9.90
CA GLN A 41 7.34 5.68 8.87
C GLN A 41 5.92 6.14 8.47
N VAL A 42 4.98 5.22 8.36
CA VAL A 42 3.57 5.58 8.06
C VAL A 42 2.94 6.34 9.22
N VAL A 43 3.20 5.92 10.46
CA VAL A 43 2.71 6.60 11.66
C VAL A 43 3.32 8.01 11.81
N SER A 44 4.61 8.19 11.50
CA SER A 44 5.24 9.51 11.59
C SER A 44 4.65 10.49 10.59
N ILE A 45 4.36 10.05 9.36
CA ILE A 45 3.66 10.86 8.33
C ILE A 45 2.31 11.33 8.87
N LEU A 46 1.51 10.42 9.42
CA LEU A 46 0.19 10.75 10.00
C LEU A 46 0.34 11.76 11.14
N LEU A 47 1.30 11.56 12.04
CA LEU A 47 1.53 12.44 13.17
C LEU A 47 1.94 13.85 12.72
N THR A 48 2.85 13.95 11.74
CA THR A 48 3.28 15.24 11.16
C THR A 48 2.10 16.01 10.57
N VAL A 49 1.23 15.34 9.82
CA VAL A 49 0.06 15.97 9.21
C VAL A 49 -0.95 16.41 10.28
N ILE A 50 -1.28 15.53 11.24
CA ILE A 50 -2.26 15.83 12.29
C ILE A 50 -1.79 17.01 13.14
N ILE A 51 -0.53 17.01 13.59
CA ILE A 51 0.01 18.08 14.44
C ILE A 51 0.17 19.36 13.63
N GLY A 52 0.79 19.29 12.45
CA GLY A 52 1.07 20.46 11.62
C GLY A 52 -0.21 21.16 11.15
N PHE A 53 -1.14 20.41 10.57
CA PHE A 53 -2.42 20.95 10.14
C PHE A 53 -3.29 21.36 11.32
N GLY A 54 -3.30 20.59 12.41
CA GLY A 54 -4.05 20.91 13.63
C GLY A 54 -3.61 22.22 14.26
N TYR A 55 -2.30 22.49 14.28
CA TYR A 55 -1.74 23.77 14.73
C TYR A 55 -2.22 24.94 13.86
N SER A 56 -2.15 24.81 12.52
CA SER A 56 -2.63 25.84 11.61
C SER A 56 -4.14 26.07 11.73
N LEU A 57 -4.93 25.00 11.91
CA LEU A 57 -6.38 25.08 12.12
C LEU A 57 -6.76 25.84 13.40
N TYR A 58 -6.04 25.58 14.50
CA TYR A 58 -6.28 26.20 15.80
C TYR A 58 -5.93 27.70 15.78
N ASN A 59 -4.79 28.05 15.18
CA ASN A 59 -4.27 29.42 15.17
C ASN A 59 -4.77 30.29 14.00
N CYS A 60 -5.51 29.71 13.04
CA CYS A 60 -6.11 30.47 11.94
C CYS A 60 -7.24 31.38 12.43
N LYS A 61 -7.07 32.69 12.26
CA LYS A 61 -8.01 33.76 12.67
C LYS A 61 -8.19 34.78 11.55
N THR A 62 -9.31 35.52 11.55
CA THR A 62 -9.53 36.64 10.64
C THR A 62 -8.58 37.79 11.00
N SER A 63 -7.95 38.41 9.99
CA SER A 63 -6.97 39.51 10.15
C SER A 63 -7.49 40.74 10.93
N ALA A 64 -8.78 40.82 11.26
CA ALA A 64 -9.38 41.95 11.95
C ALA A 64 -9.22 41.92 13.49
N SER A 65 -8.95 40.75 14.10
CA SER A 65 -8.72 40.69 15.56
C SER A 65 -7.23 40.78 15.86
N ASN A 66 -6.74 41.99 16.16
CA ASN A 66 -5.46 42.34 16.78
C ASN A 66 -4.25 41.49 16.37
N TYR A 67 -3.28 42.11 15.69
CA TYR A 67 -1.93 41.60 15.40
C TYR A 67 -1.26 40.94 16.62
N ASN A 68 -1.61 39.68 16.89
CA ASN A 68 -0.84 38.79 17.72
C ASN A 68 0.13 38.08 16.79
N ILE A 69 1.40 38.11 17.18
CA ILE A 69 2.53 37.54 16.46
C ILE A 69 2.34 36.02 16.20
N ASP A 70 1.44 35.37 16.94
CA ASP A 70 1.12 33.93 16.84
C ASP A 70 -0.08 33.59 15.95
N SER A 71 -0.66 34.56 15.23
CA SER A 71 -1.83 34.30 14.36
C SER A 71 -1.41 33.76 13.00
N VAL A 72 -2.04 32.66 12.56
CA VAL A 72 -1.84 32.09 11.22
C VAL A 72 -2.83 32.78 10.28
N GLY A 73 -2.31 33.41 9.23
CA GLY A 73 -3.14 34.01 8.20
C GLY A 73 -3.82 32.95 7.32
N ILE A 74 -4.79 33.40 6.53
CA ILE A 74 -5.60 32.51 5.69
C ILE A 74 -4.77 31.85 4.59
N PHE A 75 -3.76 32.56 4.09
CA PHE A 75 -2.84 32.05 3.08
C PHE A 75 -1.98 30.93 3.66
N GLU A 76 -1.39 31.13 4.84
CA GLU A 76 -0.59 30.14 5.55
C GLU A 76 -1.42 28.90 5.90
N PHE A 77 -2.67 29.08 6.32
CA PHE A 77 -3.59 27.96 6.55
C PHE A 77 -3.89 27.17 5.27
N SER A 78 -4.04 27.86 4.14
CA SER A 78 -4.24 27.24 2.82
C SER A 78 -2.99 26.50 2.35
N ALA A 79 -1.80 27.09 2.54
CA ALA A 79 -0.53 26.43 2.26
C ALA A 79 -0.34 25.19 3.15
N ALA A 80 -0.73 25.24 4.42
CA ALA A 80 -0.69 24.10 5.32
C ALA A 80 -1.60 22.95 4.85
N LEU A 81 -2.78 23.23 4.27
CA LEU A 81 -3.61 22.21 3.62
C LEU A 81 -2.86 21.56 2.47
N LEU A 82 -2.31 22.36 1.55
CA LEU A 82 -1.63 21.85 0.35
C LEU A 82 -0.40 21.01 0.70
N ILE A 83 0.40 21.45 1.67
CA ILE A 83 1.55 20.69 2.18
C ILE A 83 1.07 19.37 2.81
N SER A 84 0.00 19.41 3.60
CA SER A 84 -0.57 18.21 4.24
C SER A 84 -1.06 17.19 3.20
N GLU A 85 -1.77 17.66 2.17
CA GLU A 85 -2.21 16.84 1.03
C GLU A 85 -1.03 16.21 0.28
N GLY A 86 0.03 16.98 0.05
CA GLY A 86 1.26 16.50 -0.57
C GLY A 86 1.96 15.42 0.26
N ILE A 87 2.06 15.63 1.57
CA ILE A 87 2.64 14.66 2.50
C ILE A 87 1.81 13.37 2.53
N ILE A 88 0.48 13.45 2.57
CA ILE A 88 -0.38 12.26 2.52
C ILE A 88 -0.22 11.53 1.19
N THR A 89 -0.17 12.24 0.07
CA THR A 89 0.05 11.67 -1.27
C THR A 89 1.38 10.92 -1.34
N LEU A 90 2.45 11.48 -0.77
CA LEU A 90 3.74 10.79 -0.64
C LEU A 90 3.62 9.54 0.25
N GLY A 91 2.89 9.62 1.36
CA GLY A 91 2.57 8.47 2.20
C GLY A 91 1.85 7.35 1.44
N ILE A 92 0.89 7.70 0.57
CA ILE A 92 0.20 6.76 -0.31
C ILE A 92 1.19 6.09 -1.28
N ALA A 93 2.06 6.86 -1.93
CA ALA A 93 3.08 6.32 -2.84
C ALA A 93 4.02 5.35 -2.11
N ILE A 94 4.41 5.68 -0.89
CA ILE A 94 5.21 4.82 -0.01
C ILE A 94 4.46 3.51 0.29
N VAL A 95 3.20 3.56 0.73
CA VAL A 95 2.39 2.36 1.01
C VAL A 95 2.23 1.49 -0.23
N CYS A 96 1.96 2.07 -1.39
CA CYS A 96 1.87 1.33 -2.65
C CYS A 96 3.19 0.67 -3.02
N ASN A 97 4.32 1.36 -2.84
CA ASN A 97 5.64 0.80 -3.10
C ASN A 97 5.98 -0.36 -2.15
N MET A 98 5.69 -0.21 -0.85
CA MET A 98 5.86 -1.27 0.14
C MET A 98 5.01 -2.49 -0.20
N ALA A 99 3.75 -2.28 -0.57
CA ALA A 99 2.85 -3.35 -0.95
C ALA A 99 3.32 -4.10 -2.21
N LEU A 100 3.85 -3.36 -3.20
CA LEU A 100 4.46 -3.95 -4.39
C LEU A 100 5.65 -4.84 -4.01
N GLY A 101 6.55 -4.33 -3.15
CA GLY A 101 7.70 -5.07 -2.63
C GLY A 101 7.28 -6.36 -1.93
N TYR A 102 6.30 -6.27 -1.04
CA TYR A 102 5.73 -7.42 -0.33
C TYR A 102 5.19 -8.47 -1.31
N ARG A 103 4.41 -8.06 -2.33
CA ARG A 103 3.85 -9.00 -3.31
C ARG A 103 4.91 -9.68 -4.18
N ARG A 104 5.98 -8.97 -4.53
CA ARG A 104 7.10 -9.54 -5.27
C ARG A 104 7.80 -10.65 -4.46
N GLU A 105 8.07 -10.39 -3.19
CA GLU A 105 8.72 -11.37 -2.32
C GLU A 105 7.80 -12.54 -1.98
N GLN A 106 6.53 -12.26 -1.72
CA GLN A 106 5.52 -13.29 -1.51
C GLN A 106 5.45 -14.23 -2.72
N LEU A 107 5.60 -13.71 -3.94
CA LEU A 107 5.63 -14.51 -5.16
C LEU A 107 6.88 -15.41 -5.21
N ILE A 108 8.07 -14.83 -4.99
CA ILE A 108 9.33 -15.60 -4.96
C ILE A 108 9.27 -16.72 -3.92
N ASN A 109 8.76 -16.41 -2.72
CA ASN A 109 8.60 -17.40 -1.67
C ASN A 109 7.58 -18.49 -2.03
N SER A 110 6.49 -18.11 -2.71
CA SER A 110 5.52 -19.11 -3.18
C SER A 110 6.15 -20.07 -4.19
N PHE A 111 7.05 -19.59 -5.06
CA PHE A 111 7.75 -20.43 -6.03
C PHE A 111 8.78 -21.37 -5.40
N ILE A 112 9.63 -20.85 -4.52
CA ILE A 112 10.68 -21.65 -3.88
C ILE A 112 10.06 -22.81 -3.10
N ARG A 113 8.92 -22.56 -2.47
CA ARG A 113 8.18 -23.55 -1.70
C ARG A 113 7.26 -24.43 -2.53
N GLU A 114 7.07 -24.14 -3.83
CA GLU A 114 6.46 -25.06 -4.79
C GLU A 114 7.41 -26.22 -5.11
N VAL A 115 8.73 -25.99 -5.08
CA VAL A 115 9.77 -27.02 -5.32
C VAL A 115 9.67 -28.22 -4.35
N PRO A 116 9.44 -28.04 -3.04
CA PRO A 116 9.17 -29.14 -2.10
C PRO A 116 7.69 -29.57 -2.01
N ASP A 117 6.81 -29.15 -2.93
CA ASP A 117 5.38 -29.53 -2.97
C ASP A 117 4.54 -29.09 -1.75
N LEU A 118 4.99 -28.05 -1.03
CA LEU A 118 4.38 -27.55 0.21
C LEU A 118 3.11 -26.68 -0.02
N PHE A 119 2.79 -26.33 -1.27
CA PHE A 119 1.65 -25.47 -1.63
C PHE A 119 0.52 -26.22 -2.34
N PHE A 120 -0.69 -25.66 -2.30
CA PHE A 120 -1.79 -26.07 -3.15
C PHE A 120 -1.47 -25.69 -4.60
N LYS A 121 -1.33 -26.69 -5.48
CA LYS A 121 -1.13 -26.49 -6.91
C LYS A 121 -2.43 -26.18 -7.65
N THR A 122 -3.60 -26.40 -7.03
CA THR A 122 -4.92 -26.06 -7.61
C THR A 122 -5.97 -25.73 -6.53
N ILE A 123 -7.06 -25.06 -6.93
CA ILE A 123 -8.23 -24.82 -6.07
C ILE A 123 -8.90 -26.16 -5.67
N LYS A 124 -8.88 -27.18 -6.55
CA LYS A 124 -9.38 -28.54 -6.26
C LYS A 124 -8.51 -29.32 -5.25
N GLU A 125 -7.20 -29.08 -5.19
CA GLU A 125 -6.33 -29.67 -4.15
C GLU A 125 -6.71 -29.20 -2.73
N ARG A 126 -7.37 -28.04 -2.60
CA ARG A 126 -7.94 -27.53 -1.35
C ARG A 126 -8.98 -28.48 -0.76
N GLU A 127 -9.78 -29.09 -1.62
CA GLU A 127 -10.91 -29.95 -1.21
C GLU A 127 -10.44 -31.37 -0.88
N THR A 128 -9.30 -31.81 -1.44
CA THR A 128 -8.80 -33.18 -1.31
C THR A 128 -7.68 -33.38 -0.29
N ARG A 129 -6.86 -32.36 0.02
CA ARG A 129 -5.75 -32.49 1.00
C ARG A 129 -6.02 -31.69 2.28
N LYS A 130 -6.43 -32.40 3.35
CA LYS A 130 -6.76 -31.83 4.68
C LYS A 130 -5.60 -31.17 5.44
N HIS A 131 -4.34 -31.42 5.06
CA HIS A 131 -3.18 -30.92 5.81
C HIS A 131 -2.12 -30.34 4.86
N LYS A 132 -2.18 -29.03 4.63
CA LYS A 132 -1.02 -28.24 4.19
C LYS A 132 -0.92 -26.98 5.06
N ILE A 133 0.32 -26.56 5.30
CA ILE A 133 0.72 -25.62 6.37
C ILE A 133 0.29 -24.16 6.07
N PHE A 134 0.02 -23.81 4.80
CA PHE A 134 -0.23 -22.43 4.38
C PHE A 134 -1.56 -22.25 3.61
N PRO A 135 -2.26 -21.12 3.81
CA PRO A 135 -3.51 -20.81 3.11
C PRO A 135 -3.29 -20.41 1.64
N ILE A 136 -4.32 -20.55 0.80
CA ILE A 136 -4.31 -20.15 -0.63
C ILE A 136 -3.97 -18.67 -0.82
N SER A 137 -4.38 -17.82 0.13
CA SER A 137 -4.08 -16.38 0.15
C SER A 137 -2.58 -16.06 0.23
N TYR A 138 -1.74 -17.07 0.54
CA TYR A 138 -0.30 -16.94 0.49
C TYR A 138 0.23 -16.90 -0.95
N ASN A 139 -0.41 -17.56 -1.93
CA ASN A 139 -0.04 -17.38 -3.33
C ASN A 139 -0.63 -16.03 -3.81
N PRO A 140 0.22 -15.05 -4.16
CA PRO A 140 -0.25 -13.71 -4.46
C PRO A 140 -1.05 -13.64 -5.77
N VAL A 141 -0.81 -14.55 -6.73
CA VAL A 141 -1.54 -14.63 -8.00
C VAL A 141 -2.95 -15.18 -7.79
N LEU A 142 -3.09 -16.26 -7.02
CA LEU A 142 -4.41 -16.82 -6.68
C LEU A 142 -5.22 -15.83 -5.84
N SER A 143 -4.57 -15.23 -4.83
CA SER A 143 -5.19 -14.18 -4.01
C SER A 143 -5.65 -12.98 -4.85
N TYR A 144 -4.95 -12.65 -5.93
CA TYR A 144 -5.32 -11.56 -6.83
C TYR A 144 -6.64 -11.87 -7.53
N TYR A 145 -6.79 -13.05 -8.13
CA TYR A 145 -8.01 -13.45 -8.84
C TYR A 145 -9.23 -13.59 -7.93
N GLU A 146 -9.08 -14.23 -6.77
CA GLU A 146 -10.18 -14.36 -5.80
C GLU A 146 -10.74 -12.98 -5.41
N LYS A 147 -9.86 -11.98 -5.30
CA LYS A 147 -10.26 -10.62 -4.90
C LYS A 147 -10.67 -9.73 -6.08
N MET A 148 -10.22 -10.02 -7.30
CA MET A 148 -10.52 -9.22 -8.50
C MET A 148 -12.02 -9.14 -8.78
N ASN A 149 -12.76 -10.24 -8.56
CA ASN A 149 -14.20 -10.29 -8.83
C ASN A 149 -15.07 -9.64 -7.74
N SER A 150 -14.51 -9.25 -6.58
CA SER A 150 -15.32 -8.88 -5.41
C SER A 150 -15.27 -7.40 -5.01
N LYS A 151 -14.49 -6.53 -5.67
CA LYS A 151 -14.27 -5.15 -5.18
C LYS A 151 -14.28 -4.07 -6.26
N PHE A 152 -14.97 -2.96 -5.95
CA PHE A 152 -15.15 -1.77 -6.78
C PHE A 152 -13.88 -0.90 -6.96
N ILE A 153 -12.79 -1.21 -6.25
CA ILE A 153 -11.58 -0.39 -6.23
C ILE A 153 -10.35 -1.28 -6.51
N LYS A 154 -9.43 -0.78 -7.34
CA LYS A 154 -8.12 -1.40 -7.71
C LYS A 154 -7.15 -1.61 -6.52
N ILE A 155 -7.64 -1.78 -5.30
CA ILE A 155 -6.84 -2.05 -4.09
C ILE A 155 -6.70 -3.56 -3.85
N TYR A 156 -7.44 -4.40 -4.57
CA TYR A 156 -7.51 -5.86 -4.35
C TYR A 156 -6.16 -6.58 -4.46
N TRP A 157 -5.23 -6.06 -5.26
CA TRP A 157 -3.87 -6.58 -5.36
C TRP A 157 -3.06 -6.37 -4.09
N MET A 158 -3.40 -5.36 -3.30
CA MET A 158 -2.63 -4.97 -2.12
C MET A 158 -2.89 -5.92 -0.94
N PRO A 159 -1.88 -6.24 -0.11
CA PRO A 159 -2.11 -6.96 1.13
C PRO A 159 -3.07 -6.19 2.05
N ASN A 160 -3.88 -6.91 2.84
CA ASN A 160 -4.94 -6.30 3.66
C ASN A 160 -4.38 -5.21 4.61
N PHE A 161 -3.23 -5.47 5.24
CA PHE A 161 -2.56 -4.50 6.12
C PHE A 161 -2.31 -3.16 5.41
N HIS A 162 -1.64 -3.18 4.26
CA HIS A 162 -1.38 -1.99 3.45
C HIS A 162 -2.67 -1.32 2.97
N SER A 163 -3.71 -2.12 2.63
CA SER A 163 -4.99 -1.59 2.14
C SER A 163 -5.72 -0.72 3.16
N ILE A 164 -5.58 -1.05 4.44
CA ILE A 164 -6.16 -0.26 5.53
C ILE A 164 -5.48 1.12 5.59
N PHE A 165 -4.14 1.19 5.49
CA PHE A 165 -3.44 2.48 5.46
C PHE A 165 -3.77 3.31 4.23
N PHE A 166 -3.83 2.68 3.05
CA PHE A 166 -4.22 3.39 1.83
C PHE A 166 -5.61 4.03 1.98
N ILE A 167 -6.60 3.25 2.43
CA ILE A 167 -7.96 3.76 2.65
C ILE A 167 -7.95 4.84 3.73
N GLY A 168 -7.21 4.64 4.82
CA GLY A 168 -7.06 5.63 5.89
C GLY A 168 -6.48 6.97 5.40
N PHE A 169 -5.48 6.93 4.52
CA PHE A 169 -4.93 8.13 3.91
C PHE A 169 -5.94 8.85 3.01
N ILE A 170 -6.68 8.12 2.15
CA ILE A 170 -7.74 8.73 1.32
C ILE A 170 -8.82 9.39 2.19
N ILE A 171 -9.25 8.71 3.26
CA ILE A 171 -10.22 9.28 4.21
C ILE A 171 -9.65 10.54 4.85
N LEU A 172 -8.37 10.54 5.24
CA LEU A 172 -7.73 11.70 5.85
C LEU A 172 -7.65 12.88 4.87
N GLN A 173 -7.29 12.67 3.60
CA GLN A 173 -7.29 13.74 2.58
C GLN A 173 -8.67 14.41 2.47
N ILE A 174 -9.71 13.58 2.31
CA ILE A 174 -11.09 14.08 2.21
C ILE A 174 -11.47 14.85 3.48
N LEU A 175 -11.11 14.34 4.66
CA LEU A 175 -11.40 14.97 5.94
C LEU A 175 -10.71 16.34 6.07
N LEU A 176 -9.46 16.48 5.64
CA LEU A 176 -8.74 17.77 5.68
C LEU A 176 -9.41 18.82 4.79
N ILE A 177 -9.82 18.44 3.58
CA ILE A 177 -10.55 19.31 2.65
C ILE A 177 -11.88 19.76 3.28
N VAL A 178 -12.62 18.85 3.90
CA VAL A 178 -13.89 19.17 4.59
C VAL A 178 -13.65 20.13 5.76
N ILE A 179 -12.68 19.84 6.63
CA ILE A 179 -12.35 20.68 7.80
C ILE A 179 -11.94 22.08 7.35
N TYR A 180 -11.10 22.17 6.32
CA TYR A 180 -10.68 23.44 5.74
C TYR A 180 -11.89 24.24 5.21
N SER A 181 -12.78 23.59 4.47
CA SER A 181 -13.99 24.22 3.92
C SER A 181 -14.91 24.77 5.01
N LEU A 182 -15.12 23.98 6.08
CA LEU A 182 -15.90 24.40 7.25
C LEU A 182 -15.25 25.60 7.95
N LYS A 183 -13.93 25.59 8.13
CA LYS A 183 -13.19 26.69 8.75
C LYS A 183 -13.28 27.97 7.91
N LEU A 184 -13.15 27.87 6.58
CA LEU A 184 -13.32 29.01 5.66
C LEU A 184 -14.72 29.62 5.76
N SER A 185 -15.75 28.78 5.76
CA SER A 185 -17.13 29.22 5.91
C SER A 185 -17.36 29.93 7.25
N LEU A 186 -16.81 29.39 8.35
CA LEU A 186 -16.94 29.98 9.69
C LEU A 186 -16.24 31.33 9.81
N LEU A 187 -15.15 31.54 9.07
CA LEU A 187 -14.42 32.81 9.05
C LEU A 187 -15.03 33.85 8.08
N GLY A 188 -16.08 33.51 7.32
CA GLY A 188 -16.79 34.45 6.43
C GLY A 188 -16.02 34.81 5.15
N TYR A 189 -15.02 34.02 4.75
CA TYR A 189 -14.20 34.32 3.56
C TYR A 189 -14.90 34.02 2.22
N LEU A 190 -16.13 33.51 2.23
CA LEU A 190 -16.89 33.18 1.02
C LEU A 190 -17.58 34.41 0.38
N ASP A 191 -17.65 35.55 1.06
CA ASP A 191 -18.48 36.70 0.66
C ASP A 191 -17.73 37.85 -0.07
N GLY A 192 -16.76 37.54 -0.94
CA GLY A 192 -16.36 38.48 -2.01
C GLY A 192 -15.08 39.30 -1.83
N ASN A 193 -14.02 38.73 -1.25
CA ASN A 193 -12.70 39.38 -1.19
C ASN A 193 -11.79 38.99 -2.37
N ASN A 194 -10.87 39.87 -2.80
CA ASN A 194 -9.88 39.56 -3.84
C ASN A 194 -8.96 38.37 -3.49
N MET A 195 -8.76 38.06 -2.20
CA MET A 195 -8.03 36.86 -1.75
C MET A 195 -8.77 35.54 -2.01
N LEU A 196 -10.05 35.59 -2.39
CA LEU A 196 -10.89 34.41 -2.64
C LEU A 196 -10.36 33.59 -3.83
N TYR A 197 -9.75 34.24 -4.83
CA TYR A 197 -9.16 33.56 -5.98
C TYR A 197 -7.95 32.69 -5.60
N GLU A 198 -7.04 33.19 -4.76
CA GLU A 198 -5.85 32.44 -4.31
C GLU A 198 -6.26 31.24 -3.45
N ILE A 199 -7.23 31.44 -2.56
CA ILE A 199 -7.85 30.40 -1.73
C ILE A 199 -8.54 29.34 -2.61
N LEU A 200 -9.30 29.76 -3.64
CA LEU A 200 -9.97 28.86 -4.56
C LEU A 200 -8.98 28.00 -5.36
N ILE A 201 -7.87 28.58 -5.84
CA ILE A 201 -6.85 27.84 -6.57
C ILE A 201 -6.26 26.74 -5.68
N ILE A 202 -5.89 27.08 -4.44
CA ILE A 202 -5.35 26.11 -3.49
C ILE A 202 -6.39 25.03 -3.16
N PHE A 203 -7.65 25.41 -2.97
CA PHE A 203 -8.74 24.48 -2.74
C PHE A 203 -8.93 23.51 -3.91
N ILE A 204 -8.95 24.00 -5.15
CA ILE A 204 -9.08 23.18 -6.36
C ILE A 204 -7.91 22.18 -6.45
N ILE A 205 -6.68 22.64 -6.21
CA ILE A 205 -5.50 21.76 -6.20
C ILE A 205 -5.64 20.68 -5.12
N SER A 206 -6.10 21.03 -3.92
CA SER A 206 -6.36 20.07 -2.84
C SER A 206 -7.48 19.08 -3.20
N VAL A 207 -8.52 19.48 -3.91
CA VAL A 207 -9.57 18.56 -4.42
C VAL A 207 -9.04 17.62 -5.50
N ILE A 208 -8.06 18.05 -6.29
CA ILE A 208 -7.40 17.21 -7.31
C ILE A 208 -6.44 16.19 -6.65
N SER A 209 -5.92 16.46 -5.45
CA SER A 209 -4.98 15.57 -4.73
C SER A 209 -5.49 14.12 -4.58
N PRO A 210 -6.73 13.84 -4.12
CA PRO A 210 -7.29 12.48 -4.11
C PRO A 210 -7.32 11.79 -5.49
N LEU A 211 -7.53 12.54 -6.58
CA LEU A 211 -7.50 11.99 -7.94
C LEU A 211 -6.06 11.59 -8.32
N PHE A 212 -5.08 12.38 -7.91
CA PHE A 212 -3.67 12.04 -8.08
C PHE A 212 -3.28 10.81 -7.24
N SER A 213 -3.79 10.69 -6.01
CA SER A 213 -3.63 9.46 -5.21
C SER A 213 -4.19 8.22 -5.91
N TYR A 214 -5.34 8.34 -6.60
CA TYR A 214 -5.89 7.26 -7.42
C TYR A 214 -5.01 6.94 -8.64
N PHE A 215 -4.41 7.96 -9.27
CA PHE A 215 -3.45 7.77 -10.34
C PHE A 215 -2.21 6.99 -9.87
N VAL A 216 -1.67 7.33 -8.70
CA VAL A 216 -0.57 6.57 -8.06
C VAL A 216 -0.96 5.11 -7.86
N LEU A 217 -2.14 4.83 -7.27
CA LEU A 217 -2.64 3.46 -7.12
C LEU A 217 -2.70 2.72 -8.46
N SER A 218 -3.24 3.37 -9.49
CA SER A 218 -3.38 2.79 -10.83
C SER A 218 -2.03 2.48 -11.48
N PHE A 219 -1.03 3.34 -11.29
CA PHE A 219 0.33 3.11 -11.77
C PHE A 219 0.96 1.85 -11.14
N PHE A 220 0.87 1.71 -9.81
CA PHE A 220 1.39 0.52 -9.12
C PHE A 220 0.60 -0.74 -9.44
N HIS A 221 -0.71 -0.63 -9.60
CA HIS A 221 -1.56 -1.73 -10.05
C HIS A 221 -1.13 -2.25 -11.43
N SER A 222 -0.92 -1.36 -12.40
CA SER A 222 -0.44 -1.73 -13.74
C SER A 222 0.92 -2.42 -13.70
N LYS A 223 1.82 -2.00 -12.79
CA LYS A 223 3.10 -2.70 -12.57
C LYS A 223 2.90 -4.13 -12.06
N ILE A 224 1.99 -4.34 -11.10
CA ILE A 224 1.64 -5.69 -10.62
C ILE A 224 1.07 -6.54 -11.74
N GLU A 225 0.13 -6.00 -12.52
CA GLU A 225 -0.45 -6.72 -13.66
C GLU A 225 0.66 -7.15 -14.61
N LYS A 226 1.49 -6.23 -15.10
CA LYS A 226 2.63 -6.59 -15.96
C LYS A 226 3.54 -7.63 -15.32
N PHE A 227 3.80 -7.54 -14.02
CA PHE A 227 4.63 -8.50 -13.30
C PHE A 227 4.02 -9.91 -13.25
N TYR A 228 2.69 -10.02 -13.15
CA TYR A 228 1.99 -11.31 -13.20
C TYR A 228 1.80 -11.83 -14.64
N PHE A 229 1.51 -10.96 -15.61
CA PHE A 229 1.19 -11.32 -17.00
C PHE A 229 2.43 -11.51 -17.89
N ASN A 230 3.44 -10.63 -17.86
CA ASN A 230 4.60 -10.70 -18.78
C ASN A 230 5.54 -11.88 -18.51
N ASN A 231 5.55 -12.42 -17.30
CA ASN A 231 6.46 -13.52 -16.95
C ASN A 231 5.97 -14.90 -17.44
N GLY A 232 4.91 -14.97 -18.26
CA GLY A 232 4.27 -16.25 -18.67
C GLY A 232 3.78 -17.08 -17.48
N LEU A 233 3.75 -16.45 -16.32
CA LEU A 233 3.53 -17.03 -15.00
C LEU A 233 2.07 -17.45 -14.88
N LEU A 234 1.21 -16.57 -15.38
CA LEU A 234 -0.20 -16.80 -15.57
C LEU A 234 -0.50 -17.84 -16.63
N GLU A 235 0.25 -17.91 -17.73
CA GLU A 235 0.03 -18.95 -18.74
C GLU A 235 0.44 -20.34 -18.21
N LYS A 236 1.56 -20.41 -17.48
CA LYS A 236 2.02 -21.63 -16.78
C LYS A 236 1.11 -22.08 -15.64
N ILE A 237 0.46 -21.15 -14.94
CA ILE A 237 -0.54 -21.45 -13.90
C ILE A 237 -1.86 -21.81 -14.58
N ASN A 238 -2.38 -21.00 -15.50
CA ASN A 238 -3.67 -21.26 -16.14
C ASN A 238 -3.66 -22.58 -16.92
N ASN A 239 -2.58 -22.93 -17.64
CA ASN A 239 -2.44 -24.24 -18.31
C ASN A 239 -2.32 -25.40 -17.29
N ARG A 240 -1.71 -25.20 -16.12
CA ARG A 240 -1.68 -26.21 -15.04
C ARG A 240 -3.01 -26.38 -14.31
N TYR A 241 -3.91 -25.40 -14.39
CA TYR A 241 -5.18 -25.38 -13.66
C TYR A 241 -6.40 -25.64 -14.56
N ARG A 242 -6.24 -25.53 -15.90
CA ARG A 242 -7.27 -25.91 -16.88
C ARG A 242 -7.32 -27.41 -17.17
N ASP A 243 -6.18 -28.09 -17.04
CA ASP A 243 -6.02 -29.51 -17.40
C ASP A 243 -6.14 -30.47 -16.18
N GLY A 244 -6.74 -30.02 -15.06
CA GLY A 244 -6.94 -30.81 -13.83
C GLY A 244 -8.33 -30.68 -13.20
#